data_AF-A0A969A1N9-F1
#
_entry.id   AF-A0A969A1N9-F1
#
_cell.length_a   1.000
_cell.length_b   1.000
_cell.length_c   1.000
_cell.angle_alpha   90.00
_cell.angle_beta   90.00
_cell.angle_gamma   90.00
#
_symmetry.space_group_name_H-M   'P 1'
#
loop_
_entity.id
_entity.type
_entity.pdbx_description
1 polymer ?
#
loop_
_entity_poly.entity_id
_entity_poly.type
_entity_poly.pdbx_seq_one_letter_code
_entity_poly.pdbx_strand_id
1 'polypeptide(L)'
;MQDRFQALLKRRLQVEIESRPPLFPWETEIQEYPTEALGLSGGTVWLKQLQNLDLPVALPEEVLSALLKKCQAIAQSSLKQGVKLIQAVEPLFPEQPQTLDRIAGMVLANAGAVRSTAAAPPLAELAGGYEAANPQQQIALAMLAAQELLKTLSLTVSPQNSQRSRQWLTDQGTVQLTATYQSEPAKELVVQVDLPCGGEIHLAETGTEGTELSAQRSQVGQMALSLSDPKLGQRYQVCITVTDAAEPLIFSLQVVDEAVG
;
A
#
# COMPACT_ATOMS: atom_id res chain seq x y z
N MET A 1 45.05 46.64 -3.54
CA MET A 1 44.39 47.02 -4.82
C MET A 1 43.65 45.85 -5.48
N GLN A 2 44.08 44.60 -5.32
CA GLN A 2 43.41 43.42 -5.91
C GLN A 2 41.98 43.17 -5.38
N ASP A 3 41.72 43.44 -4.09
CA ASP A 3 40.40 43.14 -3.48
C ASP A 3 39.24 43.95 -4.09
N ARG A 4 39.51 45.19 -4.50
CA ARG A 4 38.49 46.06 -5.12
C ARG A 4 38.11 45.57 -6.52
N PHE A 5 39.06 45.04 -7.27
CA PHE A 5 38.80 44.42 -8.57
C PHE A 5 38.02 43.12 -8.43
N GLN A 6 38.38 42.27 -7.46
CA GLN A 6 37.64 41.02 -7.19
C GLN A 6 36.21 41.29 -6.74
N ALA A 7 35.99 42.30 -5.88
CA ALA A 7 34.66 42.70 -5.45
C ALA A 7 33.77 43.20 -6.61
N LEU A 8 34.34 44.00 -7.51
CA LEU A 8 33.62 44.46 -8.71
C LEU A 8 33.33 43.31 -9.67
N LEU A 9 34.26 42.37 -9.84
CA LEU A 9 34.08 41.19 -10.70
C LEU A 9 32.98 40.28 -10.14
N LYS A 10 33.01 39.99 -8.83
CA LYS A 10 31.99 39.18 -8.16
C LYS A 10 30.60 39.79 -8.29
N ARG A 11 30.49 41.12 -8.11
CA ARG A 11 29.22 41.84 -8.26
C ARG A 11 28.70 41.78 -9.69
N ARG A 12 29.58 41.89 -10.69
CA ARG A 12 29.19 41.78 -12.10
C ARG A 12 28.72 40.36 -12.44
N LEU A 13 29.43 39.34 -11.98
CA LEU A 13 29.06 37.94 -12.17
C LEU A 13 27.74 37.59 -11.48
N GLN A 14 27.47 38.11 -10.27
CA GLN A 14 26.19 37.90 -9.60
C GLN A 14 25.02 38.46 -10.40
N VAL A 15 25.15 39.70 -10.90
CA VAL A 15 24.11 40.31 -11.74
C VAL A 15 23.92 39.53 -13.04
N GLU A 16 25.01 39.01 -13.62
CA GLU A 16 24.94 38.21 -14.84
C GLU A 16 24.24 36.87 -14.59
N ILE A 17 24.55 36.17 -13.50
CA ILE A 17 23.91 34.91 -13.08
C ILE A 17 22.42 35.11 -12.79
N GLU A 18 22.04 36.21 -12.13
CA GLU A 18 20.63 36.55 -11.89
C GLU A 18 19.87 36.77 -13.20
N SER A 19 20.51 37.41 -14.18
CA SER A 19 19.90 37.68 -15.49
C SER A 19 19.92 36.49 -16.45
N ARG A 20 20.89 35.59 -16.30
CA ARG A 20 21.17 34.43 -17.16
C ARG A 20 21.76 33.31 -16.29
N PRO A 21 20.92 32.48 -15.67
CA PRO A 21 21.43 31.38 -14.88
C PRO A 21 22.23 30.44 -15.79
N PRO A 22 23.37 29.92 -15.31
CA PRO A 22 24.19 29.01 -16.09
C PRO A 22 23.40 27.73 -16.38
N LEU A 23 23.39 27.33 -17.65
CA LEU A 23 22.88 26.03 -18.06
C LEU A 23 23.91 24.95 -17.77
N PHE A 24 23.44 23.75 -17.44
CA PHE A 24 24.35 22.61 -17.42
C PHE A 24 24.80 22.25 -18.84
N PRO A 25 25.97 21.60 -19.01
CA PRO A 25 26.54 21.29 -20.33
C PRO A 25 25.65 20.43 -21.25
N TRP A 26 24.66 19.76 -20.68
CA TRP A 26 23.69 18.91 -21.39
C TRP A 26 22.33 19.59 -21.60
N GLU A 27 22.14 20.83 -21.13
CA GLU A 27 20.91 21.59 -21.28
C GLU A 27 21.01 22.61 -22.40
N THR A 28 20.00 22.61 -23.27
CA THR A 28 19.88 23.57 -24.37
C THR A 28 19.06 24.81 -23.96
N GLU A 29 18.21 24.71 -22.95
CA GLU A 29 17.32 25.79 -22.48
C GLU A 29 17.12 25.73 -20.95
N ILE A 30 16.77 26.88 -20.34
CA ILE A 30 16.47 26.96 -18.90
C ILE A 30 15.07 26.36 -18.71
N GLN A 31 15.03 25.09 -18.30
CA GLN A 31 13.78 24.43 -17.97
C GLN A 31 13.51 24.59 -16.46
N GLU A 32 12.27 24.90 -16.09
CA GLU A 32 11.84 24.65 -14.71
C GLU A 32 11.96 23.15 -14.50
N TYR A 33 12.97 22.74 -13.73
CA TYR A 33 13.02 21.36 -13.28
C TYR A 33 11.70 21.08 -12.58
N PRO A 34 11.02 19.97 -12.90
CA PRO A 34 10.01 19.49 -11.98
C PRO A 34 10.72 19.43 -10.63
N THR A 35 10.17 20.16 -9.67
CA THR A 35 10.47 19.90 -8.27
C THR A 35 9.83 18.55 -8.03
N GLU A 36 10.51 17.50 -8.49
CA GLU A 36 10.54 16.19 -7.88
C GLU A 36 11.04 16.51 -6.46
N ALA A 37 10.12 17.03 -5.65
CA ALA A 37 10.32 17.18 -4.24
C ALA A 37 10.86 15.81 -3.84
N LEU A 38 12.09 15.79 -3.34
CA LEU A 38 12.50 14.75 -2.42
C LEU A 38 11.37 14.72 -1.38
N GLY A 39 10.43 13.80 -1.58
CA GLY A 39 9.06 13.84 -1.08
C GLY A 39 9.02 13.52 0.40
N LEU A 40 9.67 14.36 1.20
CA LEU A 40 9.79 14.24 2.65
C LEU A 40 8.64 14.96 3.38
N SER A 41 7.49 15.16 2.74
CA SER A 41 6.27 15.63 3.40
C SER A 41 5.04 15.36 2.53
N GLY A 42 4.48 14.18 2.69
CA GLY A 42 3.27 13.75 2.00
C GLY A 42 3.00 12.29 2.35
N GLY A 43 2.81 12.01 3.65
CA GLY A 43 2.37 10.69 4.09
C GLY A 43 1.21 10.24 3.22
N THR A 44 1.26 9.02 2.68
CA THR A 44 0.21 8.57 1.77
C THR A 44 -1.12 8.67 2.53
N VAL A 45 -2.16 9.26 1.92
CA VAL A 45 -3.48 9.46 2.58
C VAL A 45 -4.07 8.17 3.17
N TRP A 46 -3.49 7.03 2.79
CA TRP A 46 -3.79 5.69 3.23
C TRP A 46 -3.20 5.31 4.61
N LEU A 47 -2.20 6.04 5.13
CA LEU A 47 -1.48 5.65 6.36
C LEU A 47 -2.31 5.79 7.64
N LYS A 48 -3.36 6.63 7.64
CA LYS A 48 -4.27 6.76 8.80
C LYS A 48 -4.94 5.45 9.18
N GLN A 49 -5.29 4.61 8.21
CA GLN A 49 -5.81 3.27 8.51
C GLN A 49 -4.75 2.39 9.17
N LEU A 50 -3.48 2.53 8.78
CA LEU A 50 -2.40 1.66 9.24
C LEU A 50 -2.00 1.91 10.69
N GLN A 51 -2.20 3.15 11.16
CA GLN A 51 -2.03 3.49 12.57
C GLN A 51 -3.07 2.82 13.49
N ASN A 52 -4.19 2.37 12.93
CA ASN A 52 -5.27 1.69 13.66
C ASN A 52 -5.24 0.16 13.48
N LEU A 53 -4.14 -0.41 12.97
CA LEU A 53 -4.00 -1.88 12.93
C LEU A 53 -3.92 -2.44 14.35
N ASP A 54 -4.49 -3.63 14.56
CA ASP A 54 -4.48 -4.37 15.82
C ASP A 54 -3.08 -4.94 16.14
N LEU A 55 -2.10 -4.06 16.34
CA LEU A 55 -0.72 -4.40 16.62
C LEU A 55 -0.38 -4.19 18.10
N PRO A 56 0.51 -5.02 18.68
CA PRO A 56 0.97 -4.82 20.06
C PRO A 56 1.65 -3.48 20.30
N VAL A 57 2.27 -2.91 19.25
CA VAL A 57 3.04 -1.67 19.29
C VAL A 57 2.84 -0.92 17.97
N ALA A 58 2.77 0.42 18.04
CA ALA A 58 2.72 1.28 16.86
C ALA A 58 4.03 1.19 16.06
N LEU A 59 3.90 1.04 14.74
CA LEU A 59 5.03 1.01 13.82
C LEU A 59 5.35 2.42 13.30
N PRO A 60 6.64 2.72 12.99
CA PRO A 60 7.01 3.96 12.33
C PRO A 60 6.32 4.09 10.97
N GLU A 61 6.01 5.33 10.58
CA GLU A 61 5.31 5.64 9.33
C GLU A 61 6.07 5.14 8.09
N GLU A 62 7.39 5.24 8.08
CA GLU A 62 8.26 4.75 7.01
C GLU A 62 8.17 3.22 6.83
N VAL A 63 8.07 2.49 7.93
CA VAL A 63 7.90 1.03 7.91
C VAL A 63 6.52 0.68 7.35
N LEU A 64 5.48 1.38 7.82
CA LEU A 64 4.11 1.17 7.35
C LEU A 64 3.93 1.50 5.87
N SER A 65 4.51 2.60 5.39
CA SER A 65 4.43 3.01 3.99
C SER A 65 5.14 2.00 3.07
N ALA A 66 6.34 1.55 3.45
CA ALA A 66 7.08 0.53 2.71
C ALA A 66 6.33 -0.81 2.69
N LEU A 67 5.79 -1.25 3.84
CA LEU A 67 4.98 -2.46 3.93
C LEU A 67 3.73 -2.35 3.06
N LEU A 68 3.00 -1.23 3.10
CA LEU A 68 1.80 -1.04 2.28
C LEU A 68 2.11 -1.21 0.78
N LYS A 69 3.16 -0.54 0.28
CA LYS A 69 3.57 -0.66 -1.14
C LYS A 69 3.88 -2.10 -1.52
N LYS A 70 4.62 -2.82 -0.68
CA LYS A 70 5.00 -4.22 -0.95
C LYS A 70 3.82 -5.18 -0.82
N CYS A 71 2.99 -5.04 0.21
CA CYS A 71 1.81 -5.86 0.42
C CYS A 71 0.80 -5.71 -0.72
N GLN A 72 0.60 -4.50 -1.24
CA GLN A 72 -0.28 -4.27 -2.41
C GLN A 72 0.19 -5.04 -3.64
N ALA A 73 1.49 -5.03 -3.93
CA ALA A 73 2.06 -5.80 -5.04
C ALA A 73 1.96 -7.33 -4.81
N ILE A 74 2.25 -7.79 -3.60
CA ILE A 74 2.30 -9.23 -3.27
C ILE A 74 0.89 -9.82 -3.08
N ALA A 75 -0.10 -9.02 -2.71
CA ALA A 75 -1.50 -9.46 -2.55
C ALA A 75 -2.05 -10.09 -3.84
N GLN A 76 -1.60 -9.63 -5.00
CA GLN A 76 -1.98 -10.15 -6.32
C GLN A 76 -1.32 -11.50 -6.65
N SER A 77 -0.21 -11.84 -6.00
CA SER A 77 0.52 -13.08 -6.29
C SER A 77 -0.25 -14.33 -5.84
N SER A 78 0.02 -15.47 -6.49
CA SER A 78 -0.50 -16.79 -6.11
C SER A 78 0.39 -17.53 -5.09
N LEU A 79 1.36 -16.84 -4.49
CA LEU A 79 2.33 -17.42 -3.57
C LEU A 79 1.69 -17.92 -2.28
N LYS A 80 2.32 -18.91 -1.65
CA LYS A 80 1.94 -19.36 -0.30
C LYS A 80 2.07 -18.21 0.70
N GLN A 81 1.18 -18.16 1.68
CA GLN A 81 1.12 -17.06 2.66
C GLN A 81 2.46 -16.79 3.36
N GLY A 82 3.21 -17.83 3.74
CA GLY A 82 4.53 -17.65 4.35
C GLY A 82 5.54 -16.97 3.43
N VAL A 83 5.54 -17.34 2.15
CA VAL A 83 6.39 -16.71 1.13
C VAL A 83 5.97 -15.26 0.91
N LYS A 84 4.66 -14.97 0.90
CA LYS A 84 4.15 -13.59 0.83
C LYS A 84 4.64 -12.72 1.99
N LEU A 85 4.64 -13.27 3.21
CA LEU A 85 5.11 -12.55 4.40
C LEU A 85 6.62 -12.27 4.34
N ILE A 86 7.42 -13.25 3.94
CA ILE A 86 8.86 -13.08 3.79
C ILE A 86 9.15 -12.02 2.73
N GLN A 87 8.55 -12.11 1.55
CA GLN A 87 8.76 -11.14 0.47
C GLN A 87 8.27 -9.72 0.82
N ALA A 88 7.25 -9.58 1.66
CA ALA A 88 6.75 -8.28 2.08
C ALA A 88 7.75 -7.56 3.01
N VAL A 89 8.45 -8.34 3.85
CA VAL A 89 9.31 -7.83 4.92
C VAL A 89 10.80 -7.85 4.55
N GLU A 90 11.22 -8.69 3.61
CA GLU A 90 12.60 -8.82 3.11
C GLU A 90 13.28 -7.47 2.77
N PRO A 91 12.63 -6.51 2.09
CA PRO A 91 13.26 -5.22 1.77
C PRO A 91 13.64 -4.37 3.00
N LEU A 92 12.98 -4.60 4.14
CA LEU A 92 13.24 -3.90 5.39
C LEU A 92 14.40 -4.54 6.17
N PHE A 93 14.71 -5.81 5.91
CA PHE A 93 15.71 -6.58 6.65
C PHE A 93 16.61 -7.42 5.71
N PRO A 94 17.35 -6.78 4.78
CA PRO A 94 18.14 -7.49 3.77
C PRO A 94 19.27 -8.36 4.36
N GLU A 95 19.72 -8.05 5.58
CA GLU A 95 20.85 -8.73 6.21
C GLU A 95 20.49 -10.05 6.91
N GLN A 96 19.20 -10.39 7.04
CA GLN A 96 18.74 -11.48 7.94
C GLN A 96 17.77 -12.50 7.29
N PRO A 97 18.05 -13.05 6.10
CA PRO A 97 17.11 -13.91 5.37
C PRO A 97 16.73 -15.19 6.14
N GLN A 98 17.68 -15.83 6.81
CA GLN A 98 17.42 -17.05 7.61
C GLN A 98 16.50 -16.79 8.81
N THR A 99 16.56 -15.58 9.37
CA THR A 99 15.70 -15.17 10.49
C THR A 99 14.27 -14.94 10.03
N LEU A 100 14.07 -14.45 8.79
CA LEU A 100 12.75 -14.25 8.20
C LEU A 100 11.98 -15.57 8.10
N ASP A 101 12.58 -16.63 7.54
CA ASP A 101 11.93 -17.93 7.39
C ASP A 101 11.42 -18.50 8.72
N ARG A 102 12.29 -18.45 9.74
CA ARG A 102 11.96 -18.94 11.09
C ARG A 102 10.81 -18.15 11.71
N ILE A 103 10.84 -16.83 11.60
CA ILE A 103 9.80 -15.97 12.19
C ILE A 103 8.49 -16.11 11.42
N ALA A 104 8.53 -16.22 10.09
CA ALA A 104 7.34 -16.46 9.28
C ALA A 104 6.63 -17.76 9.69
N GLY A 105 7.39 -18.84 9.94
CA GLY A 105 6.85 -20.09 10.47
C GLY A 105 6.13 -19.90 11.82
N MET A 106 6.71 -19.12 12.73
CA MET A 106 6.11 -18.84 14.05
C MET A 106 4.85 -17.97 13.94
N VAL A 107 4.86 -16.93 13.10
CA VAL A 107 3.70 -16.04 12.88
C VAL A 107 2.52 -16.82 12.29
N LEU A 108 2.77 -17.70 11.33
CA LEU A 108 1.74 -18.55 10.74
C LEU A 108 1.19 -19.58 11.73
N ALA A 109 2.04 -20.19 12.57
CA ALA A 109 1.61 -21.14 13.59
C ALA A 109 0.74 -20.48 14.66
N ASN A 110 1.04 -19.23 15.03
CA ASN A 110 0.29 -18.48 16.04
C ASN A 110 -1.02 -17.88 15.48
N ALA A 111 -1.14 -17.68 14.16
CA ALA A 111 -2.35 -17.16 13.53
C ALA A 111 -3.58 -18.07 13.70
N GLY A 112 -3.37 -19.38 13.90
CA GLY A 112 -4.44 -20.36 14.20
C GLY A 112 -4.79 -20.49 15.68
N ALA A 113 -3.98 -19.93 16.58
CA ALA A 113 -4.14 -20.05 18.03
C ALA A 113 -4.40 -18.68 18.64
N VAL A 114 -5.67 -18.30 18.71
CA VAL A 114 -6.13 -17.21 19.57
C VAL A 114 -5.61 -17.48 20.99
N ARG A 115 -4.66 -16.66 21.45
CA ARG A 115 -4.09 -16.62 22.82
C ARG A 115 -3.20 -17.80 23.25
N SER A 116 -2.02 -17.95 22.67
CA SER A 116 -0.92 -18.61 23.39
C SER A 116 0.35 -17.78 23.35
N THR A 117 0.67 -17.21 24.52
CA THR A 117 1.84 -16.40 24.88
C THR A 117 3.14 -17.22 24.92
N ALA A 118 3.28 -18.30 24.13
CA ALA A 118 4.34 -19.29 24.33
C ALA A 118 5.36 -19.41 23.19
N ALA A 119 5.16 -18.79 22.02
CA ALA A 119 6.05 -19.02 20.88
C ALA A 119 6.37 -17.80 19.98
N ALA A 120 5.74 -16.64 20.19
CA ALA A 120 6.26 -15.39 19.64
C ALA A 120 7.40 -14.89 20.54
N PRO A 121 8.40 -14.14 20.05
CA PRO A 121 9.24 -13.34 20.96
C PRO A 121 8.31 -12.55 21.89
N PRO A 122 8.68 -12.31 23.16
CA PRO A 122 7.81 -11.59 24.08
C PRO A 122 7.58 -10.17 23.53
N LEU A 123 6.45 -9.99 22.85
CA LEU A 123 6.01 -8.73 22.22
C LEU A 123 5.18 -7.89 23.18
N ALA A 124 4.68 -8.51 24.26
CA ALA A 124 3.77 -7.90 25.22
C ALA A 124 4.43 -6.89 26.18
N GLU A 125 5.76 -6.78 26.19
CA GLU A 125 6.52 -5.93 27.14
C GLU A 125 7.49 -4.96 26.45
N LEU A 126 7.16 -4.52 25.22
CA LEU A 126 7.96 -3.50 24.54
C LEU A 126 7.59 -2.08 25.00
N ALA A 127 8.04 -1.74 26.21
CA ALA A 127 7.87 -0.40 26.77
C ALA A 127 8.58 0.71 25.96
N GLY A 128 9.56 0.35 25.11
CA GLY A 128 10.35 1.29 24.31
C GLY A 128 9.92 1.46 22.85
N GLY A 129 8.81 0.86 22.43
CA GLY A 129 8.34 0.94 21.04
C GLY A 129 9.15 0.08 20.06
N TYR A 130 8.84 0.21 18.76
CA TYR A 130 9.47 -0.59 17.70
C TYR A 130 11.00 -0.40 17.61
N GLU A 131 11.50 0.81 17.79
CA GLU A 131 12.93 1.11 17.65
C GLU A 131 13.78 0.52 18.78
N ALA A 132 13.22 0.38 19.98
CA ALA A 132 13.91 -0.24 21.11
C ALA A 132 13.87 -1.79 21.06
N ALA A 133 13.12 -2.36 20.11
CA ALA A 133 13.00 -3.79 19.93
C ALA A 133 14.30 -4.41 19.41
N ASN A 134 14.59 -5.64 19.82
CA ASN A 134 15.68 -6.38 19.18
C ASN A 134 15.33 -6.72 17.71
N PRO A 135 16.31 -7.02 16.84
CA PRO A 135 16.03 -7.25 15.42
C PRO A 135 15.00 -8.36 15.15
N GLN A 136 14.97 -9.41 15.97
CA GLN A 136 13.97 -10.49 15.82
C GLN A 136 12.55 -10.01 16.18
N GLN A 137 12.40 -9.16 17.19
CA GLN A 137 11.14 -8.54 17.56
C GLN A 137 10.66 -7.55 16.49
N GLN A 138 11.57 -6.75 15.91
CA GLN A 138 11.25 -5.84 14.80
C GLN A 138 10.70 -6.61 13.60
N ILE A 139 11.38 -7.70 13.20
CA ILE A 139 10.92 -8.57 12.12
C ILE A 139 9.56 -9.17 12.45
N ALA A 140 9.36 -9.67 13.67
CA ALA A 140 8.08 -10.25 14.08
C ALA A 140 6.93 -9.23 14.03
N LEU A 141 7.15 -8.00 14.50
CA LEU A 141 6.16 -6.91 14.42
C LEU A 141 5.86 -6.53 12.97
N ALA A 142 6.89 -6.40 12.13
CA ALA A 142 6.71 -6.11 10.70
C ALA A 142 5.94 -7.23 9.98
N MET A 143 6.20 -8.50 10.31
CA MET A 143 5.47 -9.65 9.75
C MET A 143 4.01 -9.71 10.20
N LEU A 144 3.72 -9.39 11.47
CA LEU A 144 2.33 -9.28 11.96
C LEU A 144 1.57 -8.17 11.24
N ALA A 145 2.21 -7.00 11.06
CA ALA A 145 1.64 -5.91 10.29
C ALA A 145 1.42 -6.28 8.82
N ALA A 146 2.40 -6.94 8.19
CA ALA A 146 2.27 -7.45 6.82
C ALA A 146 1.13 -8.46 6.70
N GLN A 147 0.92 -9.32 7.70
CA GLN A 147 -0.17 -10.30 7.72
C GLN A 147 -1.54 -9.62 7.76
N GLU A 148 -1.75 -8.68 8.68
CA GLU A 148 -3.02 -7.94 8.78
C GLU A 148 -3.25 -7.03 7.56
N LEU A 149 -2.19 -6.43 7.01
CA LEU A 149 -2.24 -5.70 5.74
C LEU A 149 -2.70 -6.58 4.59
N LEU A 150 -2.04 -7.73 4.38
CA LEU A 150 -2.41 -8.66 3.30
C LEU A 150 -3.86 -9.15 3.44
N LYS A 151 -4.33 -9.39 4.66
CA LYS A 151 -5.71 -9.78 4.97
C LYS A 151 -6.72 -8.64 4.74
N THR A 152 -6.32 -7.40 5.00
CA THR A 152 -7.15 -6.21 4.78
C THR A 152 -7.26 -5.89 3.29
N LEU A 153 -6.14 -5.97 2.57
CA LEU A 153 -6.04 -5.74 1.13
C LEU A 153 -6.60 -6.90 0.29
N SER A 154 -6.87 -8.06 0.91
CA SER A 154 -7.48 -9.21 0.23
C SER A 154 -8.98 -9.32 0.58
N LEU A 155 -9.80 -9.39 -0.47
CA LEU A 155 -11.22 -9.69 -0.38
C LEU A 155 -11.49 -11.01 -1.10
N THR A 156 -12.30 -11.85 -0.48
CA THR A 156 -12.74 -13.11 -1.09
C THR A 156 -14.26 -13.16 -0.97
N VAL A 157 -14.91 -13.44 -2.10
CA VAL A 157 -16.36 -13.57 -2.22
C VAL A 157 -16.69 -14.95 -2.79
N SER A 158 -17.77 -15.54 -2.29
CA SER A 158 -18.27 -16.84 -2.73
C SER A 158 -19.80 -16.84 -2.78
N PRO A 159 -20.47 -17.84 -3.38
CA PRO A 159 -21.92 -17.92 -3.33
C PRO A 159 -22.50 -17.91 -1.90
N GLN A 160 -21.79 -18.50 -0.93
CA GLN A 160 -22.21 -18.52 0.49
C GLN A 160 -21.87 -17.21 1.21
N ASN A 161 -20.75 -16.57 0.84
CA ASN A 161 -20.32 -15.27 1.33
C ASN A 161 -20.35 -14.26 0.18
N SER A 162 -21.57 -13.99 -0.30
CA SER A 162 -21.80 -13.20 -1.51
C SER A 162 -21.32 -11.77 -1.37
N GLN A 163 -21.32 -11.21 -0.16
CA GLN A 163 -20.93 -9.82 0.06
C GLN A 163 -19.78 -9.71 1.05
N ARG A 164 -18.75 -8.94 0.68
CA ARG A 164 -17.62 -8.60 1.56
C ARG A 164 -17.32 -7.11 1.46
N SER A 165 -17.16 -6.46 2.61
CA SER A 165 -16.81 -5.04 2.68
C SER A 165 -15.50 -4.81 3.41
N ARG A 166 -14.81 -3.73 3.03
CA ARG A 166 -13.60 -3.20 3.64
C ARG A 166 -13.74 -1.70 3.77
N GLN A 167 -13.30 -1.18 4.91
CA GLN A 167 -13.25 0.24 5.17
C GLN A 167 -11.79 0.66 5.31
N TRP A 168 -11.48 1.82 4.77
CA TRP A 168 -10.15 2.40 4.84
C TRP A 168 -10.26 3.88 5.24
N LEU A 169 -9.72 4.21 6.40
CA LEU A 169 -9.72 5.58 6.91
C LEU A 169 -8.68 6.44 6.18
N THR A 170 -9.11 7.61 5.73
CA THR A 170 -8.27 8.67 5.14
C THR A 170 -8.52 10.00 5.83
N ASP A 171 -7.73 11.01 5.49
CA ASP A 171 -7.86 12.38 5.98
C ASP A 171 -9.20 13.03 5.65
N GLN A 172 -9.76 12.69 4.49
CA GLN A 172 -11.00 13.25 3.98
C GLN A 172 -12.25 12.46 4.42
N GLY A 173 -12.06 11.29 5.04
CA GLY A 173 -13.14 10.40 5.47
C GLY A 173 -12.82 8.93 5.20
N THR A 174 -13.82 8.07 5.31
CA THR A 174 -13.65 6.63 5.12
C THR A 174 -14.01 6.24 3.69
N VAL A 175 -13.09 5.55 3.02
CA VAL A 175 -13.35 4.84 1.77
C VAL A 175 -13.95 3.48 2.12
N GLN A 176 -15.11 3.14 1.56
CA GLN A 176 -15.73 1.83 1.77
C GLN A 176 -15.81 1.06 0.47
N LEU A 177 -15.07 -0.04 0.37
CA LEU A 177 -15.09 -0.99 -0.74
C LEU A 177 -16.01 -2.15 -0.39
N THR A 178 -16.98 -2.44 -1.26
CA THR A 178 -17.93 -3.54 -1.10
C THR A 178 -17.96 -4.37 -2.38
N ALA A 179 -17.51 -5.62 -2.28
CA ALA A 179 -17.62 -6.59 -3.37
C ALA A 179 -18.84 -7.50 -3.12
N THR A 180 -19.68 -7.65 -4.13
CA THR A 180 -20.87 -8.49 -4.11
C THR A 180 -20.84 -9.45 -5.29
N TYR A 181 -20.90 -10.74 -5.03
CA TYR A 181 -20.96 -11.80 -6.02
C TYR A 181 -22.35 -12.45 -6.02
N GLN A 182 -23.02 -12.42 -7.16
CA GLN A 182 -24.31 -13.06 -7.39
C GLN A 182 -24.09 -14.24 -8.34
N SER A 183 -24.59 -15.42 -7.95
CA SER A 183 -24.46 -16.64 -8.77
C SER A 183 -25.72 -16.95 -9.59
N GLU A 184 -26.88 -16.43 -9.22
CA GLU A 184 -28.16 -16.65 -9.90
C GLU A 184 -28.96 -15.32 -9.93
N PRO A 185 -29.64 -14.94 -11.02
CA PRO A 185 -29.88 -15.69 -12.27
C PRO A 185 -28.73 -15.66 -13.30
N ALA A 186 -27.76 -14.76 -13.13
CA ALA A 186 -26.53 -14.71 -13.92
C ALA A 186 -25.35 -14.47 -12.98
N LYS A 187 -24.18 -15.02 -13.32
CA LYS A 187 -22.96 -14.79 -12.55
C LYS A 187 -22.54 -13.34 -12.73
N GLU A 188 -22.55 -12.56 -11.65
CA GLU A 188 -22.20 -11.15 -11.69
C GLU A 188 -21.40 -10.76 -10.46
N LEU A 189 -20.30 -10.04 -10.68
CA LEU A 189 -19.48 -9.45 -9.63
C LEU A 189 -19.63 -7.93 -9.66
N VAL A 190 -20.25 -7.39 -8.61
CA VAL A 190 -20.43 -5.95 -8.43
C VAL A 190 -19.43 -5.44 -7.40
N VAL A 191 -18.54 -4.54 -7.81
CA VAL A 191 -17.58 -3.85 -6.94
C VAL A 191 -18.05 -2.42 -6.77
N GLN A 192 -18.48 -2.09 -5.56
CA GLN A 192 -19.00 -0.78 -5.18
C GLN A 192 -18.00 -0.09 -4.25
N VAL A 193 -17.74 1.19 -4.48
CA VAL A 193 -16.89 2.02 -3.63
C VAL A 193 -17.63 3.30 -3.27
N ASP A 194 -17.69 3.59 -1.97
CA ASP A 194 -18.10 4.89 -1.44
C ASP A 194 -16.84 5.72 -1.18
N LEU A 195 -16.69 6.81 -1.95
CA LEU A 195 -15.56 7.73 -1.80
C LEU A 195 -15.97 8.96 -1.00
N PRO A 196 -15.14 9.39 -0.03
CA PRO A 196 -15.36 10.62 0.74
C PRO A 196 -15.02 11.89 -0.05
N CYS A 197 -14.38 11.77 -1.22
CA CYS A 197 -13.99 12.85 -2.12
C CYS A 197 -13.99 12.36 -3.58
N GLY A 198 -13.62 13.23 -4.53
CA GLY A 198 -13.45 12.82 -5.92
C GLY A 198 -12.34 11.77 -6.09
N GLY A 199 -12.47 10.93 -7.10
CA GLY A 199 -11.55 9.84 -7.35
C GLY A 199 -12.00 8.92 -8.48
N GLU A 200 -11.26 7.83 -8.66
CA GLU A 200 -11.48 6.85 -9.70
C GLU A 200 -11.27 5.44 -9.16
N ILE A 201 -12.06 4.50 -9.68
CA ILE A 201 -11.97 3.07 -9.39
C ILE A 201 -11.68 2.35 -10.70
N HIS A 202 -10.72 1.42 -10.66
CA HIS A 202 -10.40 0.50 -11.75
C HIS A 202 -10.50 -0.94 -11.26
N LEU A 203 -11.11 -1.80 -12.06
CA LEU A 203 -11.14 -3.24 -11.86
C LEU A 203 -10.47 -3.89 -13.08
N ALA A 204 -9.42 -4.69 -12.84
CA ALA A 204 -8.71 -5.40 -13.88
C ALA A 204 -8.52 -6.88 -13.50
N GLU A 205 -8.53 -7.77 -14.49
CA GLU A 205 -8.18 -9.18 -14.29
C GLU A 205 -6.65 -9.35 -14.22
N THR A 206 -6.15 -10.01 -13.17
CA THR A 206 -4.70 -10.20 -12.99
C THR A 206 -4.15 -11.27 -13.93
N GLY A 207 -3.20 -10.90 -14.80
CA GLY A 207 -2.34 -11.85 -15.54
C GLY A 207 -2.65 -12.09 -17.03
N THR A 208 -3.71 -11.48 -17.57
CA THR A 208 -4.06 -11.55 -19.01
C THR A 208 -4.59 -10.21 -19.49
N GLU A 209 -4.61 -9.96 -20.80
CA GLU A 209 -5.41 -8.90 -21.46
C GLU A 209 -6.91 -9.23 -21.26
N GLY A 210 -7.37 -9.08 -20.02
CA GLY A 210 -8.71 -9.43 -19.57
C GLY A 210 -9.65 -8.24 -19.59
N THR A 211 -10.74 -8.37 -18.84
CA THR A 211 -11.73 -7.28 -18.74
C THR A 211 -11.20 -6.20 -17.80
N GLU A 212 -11.13 -4.97 -18.32
CA GLU A 212 -10.83 -3.77 -17.55
C GLU A 212 -12.08 -2.89 -17.49
N LEU A 213 -12.48 -2.51 -16.29
CA LEU A 213 -13.60 -1.61 -16.04
C LEU A 213 -13.11 -0.44 -15.20
N SER A 214 -13.52 0.78 -15.56
CA SER A 214 -13.18 1.97 -14.81
C SER A 214 -14.39 2.88 -14.62
N ALA A 215 -14.42 3.58 -13.49
CA ALA A 215 -15.39 4.63 -13.21
C ALA A 215 -14.72 5.74 -12.44
N GLN A 216 -15.04 6.99 -12.79
CA GLN A 216 -14.51 8.17 -12.12
C GLN A 216 -15.62 9.11 -11.71
N ARG A 217 -15.37 9.87 -10.64
CA ARG A 217 -16.27 10.91 -10.17
C ARG A 217 -15.47 12.07 -9.58
N SER A 218 -15.91 13.29 -9.85
CA SER A 218 -15.28 14.52 -9.34
C SER A 218 -15.78 14.98 -7.96
N GLN A 219 -16.79 14.30 -7.40
CA GLN A 219 -17.46 14.66 -6.15
C GLN A 219 -17.64 13.42 -5.27
N VAL A 220 -17.98 13.66 -4.00
CA VAL A 220 -18.33 12.62 -3.01
C VAL A 220 -19.42 11.68 -3.54
N GLY A 221 -19.31 10.42 -3.17
CA GLY A 221 -20.40 9.46 -3.29
C GLY A 221 -19.97 8.10 -3.84
N GLN A 222 -20.97 7.36 -4.31
CA GLN A 222 -20.84 5.96 -4.66
C GLN A 222 -20.54 5.75 -6.15
N MET A 223 -19.66 4.79 -6.43
CA MET A 223 -19.40 4.24 -7.76
C MET A 223 -19.53 2.73 -7.70
N ALA A 224 -19.98 2.12 -8.79
CA ALA A 224 -20.08 0.67 -8.90
C ALA A 224 -19.60 0.19 -10.28
N LEU A 225 -18.86 -0.90 -10.29
CA LEU A 225 -18.41 -1.63 -11.47
C LEU A 225 -19.04 -3.01 -11.45
N SER A 226 -19.68 -3.42 -12.54
CA SER A 226 -20.31 -4.74 -12.68
C SER A 226 -19.57 -5.57 -13.73
N LEU A 227 -19.05 -6.71 -13.33
CA LEU A 227 -18.42 -7.69 -14.20
C LEU A 227 -19.34 -8.90 -14.37
N SER A 228 -19.76 -9.14 -15.61
CA SER A 228 -20.54 -10.32 -15.98
C SER A 228 -19.64 -11.55 -16.15
N ASP A 229 -20.13 -12.70 -15.70
CA ASP A 229 -19.47 -14.02 -15.76
C ASP A 229 -18.02 -14.03 -15.23
N PRO A 230 -17.79 -13.65 -13.95
CA PRO A 230 -16.47 -13.71 -13.34
C PRO A 230 -15.96 -15.16 -13.29
N LYS A 231 -14.68 -15.35 -13.60
CA LYS A 231 -14.02 -16.66 -13.55
C LYS A 231 -13.75 -17.07 -12.11
N LEU A 232 -14.20 -18.26 -11.72
CA LEU A 232 -13.93 -18.82 -10.40
C LEU A 232 -12.44 -19.12 -10.25
N GLY A 233 -11.88 -18.83 -9.07
CA GLY A 233 -10.45 -18.97 -8.77
C GLY A 233 -9.58 -17.83 -9.30
N GLN A 234 -10.11 -16.96 -10.16
CA GLN A 234 -9.40 -15.82 -10.72
C GLN A 234 -9.27 -14.69 -9.69
N ARG A 235 -8.14 -13.98 -9.76
CA ARG A 235 -7.92 -12.75 -8.99
C ARG A 235 -8.15 -11.52 -9.87
N TYR A 236 -8.81 -10.56 -9.28
CA TYR A 236 -9.09 -9.25 -9.83
C TYR A 236 -8.40 -8.20 -8.97
N GLN A 237 -7.79 -7.24 -9.63
CA GLN A 237 -7.17 -6.09 -9.02
C GLN A 237 -8.18 -4.94 -8.99
N VAL A 238 -8.44 -4.41 -7.79
CA VAL A 238 -9.24 -3.20 -7.61
C VAL A 238 -8.30 -2.07 -7.22
N CYS A 239 -8.12 -1.09 -8.10
CA CYS A 239 -7.35 0.12 -7.81
C CYS A 239 -8.30 1.27 -7.47
N ILE A 240 -8.04 1.97 -6.38
CA ILE A 240 -8.79 3.15 -5.95
C ILE A 240 -7.81 4.32 -5.91
N THR A 241 -8.09 5.35 -6.69
CA THR A 241 -7.39 6.64 -6.64
C THR A 241 -8.34 7.69 -6.08
N VAL A 242 -7.83 8.58 -5.24
CA VAL A 242 -8.57 9.76 -4.75
C VAL A 242 -7.80 11.01 -5.15
N THR A 243 -8.49 12.13 -5.34
CA THR A 243 -7.88 13.37 -5.84
C THR A 243 -6.70 13.88 -5.01
N ASP A 244 -6.66 13.54 -3.72
CA ASP A 244 -5.63 13.95 -2.76
C ASP A 244 -4.50 12.91 -2.57
N ALA A 245 -4.54 11.79 -3.30
CA ALA A 245 -3.55 10.72 -3.21
C ALA A 245 -2.57 10.73 -4.38
N ALA A 246 -1.27 10.70 -4.07
CA ALA A 246 -0.23 10.49 -5.08
C ALA A 246 -0.17 9.03 -5.58
N GLU A 247 -0.54 8.06 -4.75
CA GLU A 247 -0.49 6.62 -5.07
C GLU A 247 -1.87 5.97 -4.92
N PRO A 248 -2.25 5.03 -5.81
CA PRO A 248 -3.49 4.28 -5.68
C PRO A 248 -3.46 3.31 -4.50
N LEU A 249 -4.63 3.03 -3.93
CA LEU A 249 -4.84 1.91 -3.01
C LEU A 249 -5.33 0.69 -3.81
N ILE A 250 -4.61 -0.42 -3.71
CA ILE A 250 -4.82 -1.61 -4.52
C ILE A 250 -5.28 -2.78 -3.64
N PHE A 251 -6.44 -3.33 -3.96
CA PHE A 251 -6.98 -4.54 -3.34
C PHE A 251 -6.91 -5.73 -4.29
N SER A 252 -6.76 -6.92 -3.72
CA SER A 252 -6.85 -8.21 -4.39
C SER A 252 -8.21 -8.83 -4.09
N LEU A 253 -9.03 -9.00 -5.11
CA LEU A 253 -10.37 -9.57 -5.02
C LEU A 253 -10.36 -10.95 -5.68
N GLN A 254 -10.76 -11.98 -4.95
CA GLN A 254 -10.84 -13.34 -5.48
C GLN A 254 -12.28 -13.87 -5.39
N VAL A 255 -12.78 -14.40 -6.50
CA VAL A 255 -14.08 -15.10 -6.53
C VAL A 255 -13.79 -16.59 -6.38
N VAL A 256 -14.40 -17.25 -5.39
CA VAL A 256 -14.21 -18.69 -5.12
C VAL A 256 -15.55 -19.40 -5.06
N ASP A 257 -15.55 -20.69 -5.38
CA ASP A 257 -16.76 -21.53 -5.39
C ASP A 257 -17.16 -21.97 -3.98
N GLU A 258 -16.17 -22.28 -3.15
CA GLU A 258 -16.31 -22.58 -1.72
C GLU A 258 -15.42 -21.63 -0.90
N ALA A 259 -15.97 -21.09 0.19
CA ALA A 259 -15.20 -20.28 1.12
C ALA A 259 -14.10 -21.16 1.76
N VAL A 260 -12.83 -20.90 1.43
CA VAL A 260 -11.69 -21.49 2.15
C VAL A 260 -11.74 -20.93 3.57
N GLY A 261 -12.13 -21.79 4.52
CA GLY A 261 -12.14 -21.51 5.95
C GLY A 261 -10.75 -21.41 6.57
#